data_AF-A0A484ZDM1-F1
#
_entry.id   AF-A0A484ZDM1-F1
#
_cell.length_a   1.000
_cell.length_b   1.000
_cell.length_c   1.000
_cell.angle_alpha   90.00
_cell.angle_beta   90.00
_cell.angle_gamma   90.00
#
_symmetry.space_group_name_H-M   'P 1'
#
loop_
_entity.id
_entity.type
_entity.pdbx_description
1 polymer ?
#
loop_
_entity_poly.entity_id
_entity_poly.type
_entity_poly.pdbx_seq_one_letter_code
_entity_poly.pdbx_strand_id
1 'polypeptide(L)'
;MLYRIYWHVHKHLPKPFRFTTGERVLLELTGCVRYVVLANGIDKQSDAERVKAACYLRDARASLSVIRGLLTIGWGMSFISHGALMQLTESLDGIEKQATRWQQWFEGLRVNSSVSDG
;
A
#
# COMPACT_ATOMS: atom_id res chain seq x y z
N MET A 1 1.55 10.39 5.44
CA MET A 1 2.54 11.13 4.60
C MET A 1 2.23 11.00 3.11
N LEU A 2 2.13 9.78 2.55
CA LEU A 2 1.82 9.53 1.12
C LEU A 2 0.52 10.20 0.62
N TYR A 3 -0.60 10.05 1.34
CA TYR A 3 -1.88 10.66 0.96
C TYR A 3 -1.78 12.18 0.76
N ARG A 4 -1.03 12.86 1.65
CA ARG A 4 -0.79 14.30 1.56
C ARG A 4 0.04 14.66 0.34
N ILE A 5 1.13 13.92 0.08
CA ILE A 5 1.99 14.14 -1.10
C ILE A 5 1.16 13.99 -2.38
N TYR A 6 0.37 12.93 -2.46
CA TYR A 6 -0.48 12.69 -3.62
C TYR A 6 -1.58 13.76 -3.77
N TRP A 7 -2.19 14.22 -2.68
CA TRP A 7 -3.20 15.29 -2.73
C TRP A 7 -2.68 16.58 -3.39
N HIS A 8 -1.42 16.95 -3.12
CA HIS A 8 -0.79 18.10 -3.76
C HIS A 8 -0.64 17.93 -5.27
N VAL A 9 -0.39 16.72 -5.76
CA VAL A 9 -0.38 16.41 -7.19
C VAL A 9 -1.81 16.41 -7.75
N HIS A 10 -2.71 15.71 -7.07
CA HIS A 10 -4.08 15.47 -7.50
C HIS A 10 -4.84 16.77 -7.83
N LYS A 11 -4.73 17.79 -6.97
CA LYS A 11 -5.45 19.05 -7.17
C LYS A 11 -5.07 19.80 -8.46
N HIS A 12 -3.88 19.55 -9.00
CA HIS A 12 -3.36 20.19 -10.22
C HIS A 12 -3.50 19.33 -11.48
N LEU A 13 -4.01 18.11 -11.37
CA LEU A 13 -4.23 17.24 -12.53
C LEU A 13 -5.32 17.83 -13.46
N PRO A 14 -5.20 17.62 -14.79
CA PRO A 14 -6.25 17.96 -15.73
C PRO A 14 -7.58 17.31 -15.34
N LYS A 15 -8.68 18.05 -15.46
CA LYS A 15 -10.01 17.64 -14.99
C LYS A 15 -10.40 16.20 -15.42
N PRO A 16 -10.25 15.79 -16.70
CA PRO A 16 -10.62 14.44 -17.12
C PRO A 16 -9.77 13.35 -16.45
N PHE A 17 -8.46 13.56 -16.34
CA PHE A 17 -7.55 12.59 -15.72
C PHE A 17 -7.74 12.53 -14.21
N ARG A 18 -8.00 13.69 -13.58
CA ARG A 18 -8.24 13.80 -12.14
C ARG A 18 -9.44 12.97 -11.70
N PHE A 19 -10.57 13.07 -12.40
CA PHE A 19 -11.83 12.38 -12.08
C PHE A 19 -11.89 10.91 -12.54
N THR A 20 -10.86 10.42 -13.24
CA THR A 20 -10.79 9.02 -13.67
C THR A 20 -9.66 8.31 -12.93
N THR A 21 -8.43 8.50 -13.40
CA THR A 21 -7.23 7.90 -12.82
C THR A 21 -6.89 8.51 -11.46
N GLY A 22 -7.07 9.83 -11.31
CA GLY A 22 -6.68 10.53 -10.09
C GLY A 22 -7.49 10.10 -8.87
N GLU A 23 -8.81 9.95 -9.04
CA GLU A 23 -9.68 9.41 -7.99
C GLU A 23 -9.41 7.94 -7.72
N ARG A 24 -9.06 7.16 -8.75
CA ARG A 24 -8.68 5.75 -8.53
C ARG A 24 -7.45 5.63 -7.63
N VAL A 25 -6.45 6.49 -7.79
CA VAL A 25 -5.30 6.52 -6.87
C VAL A 25 -5.74 6.83 -5.43
N LEU A 26 -6.66 7.77 -5.22
CA LEU A 26 -7.20 8.04 -3.87
C LEU A 26 -7.92 6.82 -3.28
N LEU A 27 -8.71 6.11 -4.09
CA LEU A 27 -9.40 4.89 -3.67
C LEU A 27 -8.40 3.79 -3.26
N GLU A 28 -7.35 3.55 -4.04
CA GLU A 28 -6.30 2.58 -3.70
C GLU A 28 -5.55 2.99 -2.44
N LEU A 29 -5.24 4.29 -2.26
CA LEU A 29 -4.60 4.81 -1.05
C LEU A 29 -5.45 4.55 0.19
N THR A 30 -6.75 4.81 0.11
CA THR A 30 -7.71 4.49 1.18
C THR A 30 -7.80 2.98 1.40
N GLY A 31 -7.72 2.17 0.35
CA GLY A 31 -7.61 0.71 0.42
C GLY A 31 -6.39 0.25 1.22
N CYS A 32 -5.20 0.77 0.92
CA CYS A 32 -3.98 0.50 1.69
C CYS A 32 -4.17 0.78 3.18
N VAL A 33 -4.75 1.94 3.52
CA VAL A 33 -5.02 2.31 4.92
C VAL A 33 -5.96 1.29 5.58
N ARG A 34 -7.03 0.91 4.89
CA ARG A 34 -7.98 -0.09 5.38
C ARG A 34 -7.28 -1.42 5.68
N TYR A 35 -6.50 -1.95 4.74
CA TYR A 35 -5.79 -3.22 4.91
C TYR A 35 -4.80 -3.18 6.06
N VAL A 36 -4.05 -2.09 6.22
CA VAL A 36 -3.12 -1.90 7.34
C VAL A 36 -3.85 -1.89 8.69
N VAL A 37 -4.98 -1.17 8.77
CA VAL A 37 -5.80 -1.12 10.00
C VAL A 37 -6.36 -2.51 10.33
N LEU A 38 -6.88 -3.22 9.33
CA LEU A 38 -7.39 -4.59 9.51
C LEU A 38 -6.28 -5.55 9.97
N ALA A 39 -5.10 -5.51 9.35
CA ALA A 39 -3.95 -6.32 9.75
C ALA A 39 -3.49 -6.01 11.19
N ASN A 40 -3.62 -4.76 11.64
CA ASN A 40 -3.26 -4.40 13.02
C ASN A 40 -4.23 -4.93 14.06
N GLY A 41 -5.52 -4.95 13.71
CA GLY A 41 -6.64 -5.23 14.61
C GLY A 41 -6.92 -6.71 14.88
N ILE A 42 -6.18 -7.62 14.24
CA ILE A 42 -6.34 -9.06 14.44
C ILE A 42 -5.80 -9.55 15.80
N ASP A 43 -6.31 -10.70 16.25
CA ASP A 43 -5.73 -11.44 17.36
C ASP A 43 -4.42 -12.12 16.93
N LYS A 44 -3.31 -11.67 17.53
CA LYS A 44 -1.94 -12.12 17.21
C LYS A 44 -1.63 -13.51 17.76
N GLN A 45 -2.46 -14.05 18.65
CA GLN A 45 -2.30 -15.40 19.21
C GLN A 45 -3.00 -16.47 18.36
N SER A 46 -3.92 -16.07 17.46
CA SER A 46 -4.66 -16.99 16.61
C SER A 46 -3.99 -17.18 15.25
N ASP A 47 -3.61 -18.42 14.93
CA ASP A 47 -3.00 -18.80 13.65
C ASP A 47 -3.84 -18.37 12.44
N ALA A 48 -5.15 -18.60 12.51
CA ALA A 48 -6.06 -18.26 11.43
C ALA A 48 -6.13 -16.73 11.21
N GLU A 49 -6.15 -15.96 12.29
CA GLU A 49 -6.15 -14.50 12.23
C GLU A 49 -4.80 -13.94 11.75
N ARG A 50 -3.68 -14.55 12.15
CA ARG A 50 -2.33 -14.20 11.63
C ARG A 50 -2.23 -14.39 10.12
N VAL A 51 -2.80 -15.48 9.59
CA VAL A 51 -2.86 -15.71 8.13
C VAL A 51 -3.69 -14.62 7.43
N LYS A 52 -4.85 -14.24 7.99
CA LYS A 52 -5.66 -13.13 7.45
C LYS A 52 -4.88 -11.81 7.44
N ALA A 53 -4.13 -11.52 8.52
CA ALA A 53 -3.31 -10.33 8.63
C ALA A 53 -2.23 -10.28 7.53
N ALA A 54 -1.55 -11.40 7.27
CA ALA A 54 -0.59 -11.52 6.18
C ALA A 54 -1.25 -11.30 4.81
N CYS A 55 -2.47 -11.82 4.59
CA CYS A 55 -3.24 -11.56 3.38
C CYS A 55 -3.58 -10.07 3.22
N TYR A 56 -4.04 -9.38 4.26
CA TYR A 56 -4.30 -7.94 4.19
C TYR A 56 -3.04 -7.15 3.83
N LEU A 57 -1.89 -7.48 4.41
CA LEU A 57 -0.63 -6.80 4.07
C LEU A 57 -0.19 -7.08 2.63
N ARG A 58 -0.43 -8.28 2.11
CA ARG A 58 -0.23 -8.60 0.70
C ARG A 58 -1.15 -7.77 -0.21
N ASP A 59 -2.42 -7.62 0.16
CA ASP A 59 -3.40 -6.83 -0.60
C ASP A 59 -3.08 -5.33 -0.58
N ALA A 60 -2.56 -4.83 0.56
CA ALA A 60 -2.01 -3.47 0.65
C ALA A 60 -0.85 -3.28 -0.34
N ARG A 61 0.09 -4.24 -0.42
CA ARG A 61 1.22 -4.17 -1.37
C ARG A 61 0.75 -4.21 -2.83
N ALA A 62 -0.22 -5.06 -3.15
CA ALA A 62 -0.82 -5.08 -4.49
C ALA A 62 -1.42 -3.71 -4.86
N SER A 63 -2.11 -3.08 -3.91
CA SER A 63 -2.68 -1.73 -4.08
C SER A 63 -1.59 -0.67 -4.30
N LEU A 64 -0.44 -0.76 -3.60
CA LEU A 64 0.72 0.12 -3.84
C LEU A 64 1.30 -0.07 -5.25
N SER A 65 1.34 -1.29 -5.78
CA SER A 65 1.76 -1.56 -7.16
C SER A 65 0.80 -0.95 -8.18
N VAL A 66 -0.51 -1.03 -7.94
CA VAL A 66 -1.52 -0.37 -8.77
C VAL A 66 -1.32 1.14 -8.77
N ILE A 67 -1.15 1.75 -7.58
CA ILE A 67 -0.87 3.19 -7.46
C ILE A 67 0.36 3.57 -8.29
N ARG A 68 1.46 2.81 -8.18
CA ARG A 68 2.68 3.04 -8.97
C ARG A 68 2.38 3.04 -10.47
N GLY A 69 1.64 2.04 -10.96
CA GLY A 69 1.24 1.97 -12.37
C GLY A 69 0.44 3.19 -12.82
N LEU A 70 -0.55 3.61 -12.05
CA LEU A 70 -1.38 4.77 -12.36
C LEU A 70 -0.59 6.10 -12.36
N LEU A 71 0.37 6.24 -11.43
CA LEU A 71 1.27 7.40 -11.41
C LEU A 71 2.19 7.42 -12.63
N THR A 72 2.72 6.26 -13.05
CA THR A 72 3.54 6.15 -14.26
C THR A 72 2.76 6.53 -15.52
N ILE A 73 1.48 6.15 -15.62
CA ILE A 73 0.59 6.60 -16.71
C ILE A 73 0.47 8.13 -16.69
N GLY A 74 0.18 8.72 -15.52
CA GLY A 74 0.06 10.18 -15.40
C GLY A 74 1.34 10.92 -15.76
N TRP A 75 2.51 10.35 -15.45
CA TRP A 75 3.80 10.89 -15.87
C TRP A 75 4.03 10.75 -17.38
N GLY A 76 3.69 9.60 -17.98
CA GLY A 76 3.80 9.39 -19.43
C GLY A 76 2.90 10.31 -20.26
N MET A 77 1.85 10.86 -19.65
CA MET A 77 0.99 11.90 -20.24
C MET A 77 1.44 13.33 -19.93
N SER A 78 2.59 13.51 -19.28
CA SER A 78 3.11 14.82 -18.80
C SER A 78 2.21 15.55 -17.80
N PHE A 79 1.31 14.83 -17.12
CA PHE A 79 0.41 15.42 -16.10
C PHE A 79 1.01 15.41 -14.70
N ILE A 80 1.99 14.54 -14.46
CA ILE A 80 2.76 14.46 -13.22
C ILE A 80 4.20 14.82 -13.57
N SER A 81 4.83 15.71 -12.80
CA SER A 81 6.23 16.05 -13.01
C SER A 81 7.15 14.91 -12.56
N HIS A 82 8.35 14.82 -13.14
CA HIS A 82 9.32 13.81 -12.76
C HIS A 82 9.65 13.84 -11.25
N GLY A 83 9.87 15.03 -10.68
CA GLY A 83 10.14 15.19 -9.25
C GLY A 83 8.98 14.73 -8.35
N ALA A 84 7.72 15.02 -8.76
CA ALA A 84 6.55 14.56 -8.03
C ALA A 84 6.41 13.03 -8.09
N LEU A 85 6.69 12.43 -9.26
CA LEU A 85 6.70 10.98 -9.40
C LEU A 85 7.75 10.35 -8.48
N MET A 86 9.00 10.84 -8.50
CA MET A 86 10.09 10.33 -7.66
C MET A 86 9.73 10.34 -6.17
N GLN A 87 9.23 11.47 -5.66
CA GLN A 87 8.84 11.60 -4.26
C GLN A 87 7.73 10.62 -3.86
N LEU A 88 6.75 10.41 -4.77
CA LEU A 88 5.68 9.45 -4.55
C LEU A 88 6.20 8.02 -4.57
N THR A 89 7.03 7.65 -5.54
CA THR A 89 7.57 6.29 -5.65
C THR A 89 8.49 5.92 -4.50
N GLU A 90 9.33 6.84 -4.02
CA GLU A 90 10.13 6.63 -2.81
C GLU A 90 9.26 6.38 -1.57
N SER A 91 8.16 7.13 -1.45
CA SER A 91 7.19 6.93 -0.37
C SER A 91 6.50 5.57 -0.48
N LEU A 92 6.15 5.13 -1.70
CA LEU A 92 5.58 3.80 -1.96
C LEU A 92 6.58 2.69 -1.58
N ASP A 93 7.84 2.80 -1.99
CA ASP A 93 8.89 1.83 -1.67
C ASP A 93 9.10 1.69 -0.16
N GLY A 94 9.07 2.80 0.58
CA GLY A 94 9.18 2.80 2.03
C GLY A 94 8.04 2.02 2.69
N ILE A 95 6.80 2.24 2.25
CA ILE A 95 5.62 1.55 2.79
C ILE A 95 5.64 0.07 2.39
N GLU A 96 6.01 -0.25 1.16
CA GLU A 96 6.09 -1.64 0.68
C GLU A 96 7.11 -2.46 1.49
N LYS A 97 8.28 -1.88 1.79
CA LYS A 97 9.30 -2.51 2.65
C LYS A 97 8.76 -2.77 4.06
N GLN A 98 8.05 -1.80 4.65
CA GLN A 98 7.45 -1.97 5.97
C GLN A 98 6.36 -3.06 5.97
N ALA A 99 5.45 -3.03 5.00
CA ALA A 99 4.39 -4.03 4.86
C ALA A 99 4.97 -5.43 4.65
N THR A 100 6.04 -5.57 3.87
CA THR A 100 6.73 -6.86 3.63
C THR A 100 7.32 -7.41 4.92
N ARG A 101 8.05 -6.60 5.69
CA ARG A 101 8.63 -7.02 6.98
C ARG A 101 7.55 -7.45 7.96
N TRP A 102 6.44 -6.72 7.98
CA TRP A 102 5.33 -7.04 8.88
C TRP A 102 4.59 -8.32 8.46
N GLN A 103 4.42 -8.54 7.16
CA GLN A 103 3.87 -9.79 6.63
C GLN A 103 4.76 -10.98 7.04
N GLN A 104 6.07 -10.87 6.85
CA GLN A 104 7.05 -11.88 7.26
C GLN A 104 7.03 -12.14 8.76
N TRP A 105 6.77 -11.12 9.58
CA TRP A 105 6.63 -11.29 11.03
C TRP A 105 5.41 -12.16 11.38
N PHE A 106 4.25 -11.91 10.76
CA PHE A 106 3.07 -12.76 10.96
C PHE A 106 3.28 -14.19 10.48
N GLU A 107 3.98 -14.38 9.35
CA GLU A 107 4.31 -15.68 8.80
C GLU A 107 5.37 -16.42 9.65
N GLY A 108 6.37 -15.71 10.16
CA GLY A 108 7.45 -16.27 10.99
C GLY A 108 7.00 -16.67 12.39
N LEU A 109 6.03 -15.95 12.98
CA LEU A 109 5.40 -16.33 14.23
C LEU A 109 4.70 -17.70 14.17
N ARG A 110 4.29 -18.15 12.98
CA ARG A 110 3.74 -19.48 12.74
C ARG A 110 4.79 -20.59 12.86
N VAL A 111 6.02 -20.31 12.40
CA VAL A 111 7.12 -21.29 12.44
C VAL A 111 7.56 -21.57 13.87
N ASN A 112 7.58 -20.55 14.73
CA ASN A 112 7.96 -20.72 16.13
C ASN A 112 6.90 -21.45 16.97
N SER A 113 5.60 -21.29 16.68
CA SER A 113 4.53 -22.01 17.39
C SER A 113 4.51 -23.51 17.07
N SER A 114 4.98 -23.94 15.89
CA SER A 114 5.07 -25.38 15.55
C SER A 114 6.29 -26.11 16.15
N VAL A 115 7.27 -25.39 16.68
CA VAL A 115 8.50 -25.97 17.27
C VAL A 115 8.36 -26.16 18.79
N SER A 116 7.29 -25.63 19.41
CA SER A 116 7.09 -25.70 20.87
C SER A 116 6.40 -26.99 21.35
N ASP A 117 5.94 -27.85 20.44
CA ASP A 117 5.19 -29.08 20.73
C ASP A 117 6.04 -30.37 20.57
N GLY A 118 7.37 -30.26 20.69
CA GLY A 118 8.34 -31.37 20.53
C GLY A 118 9.13 -31.67 21.79
#